data_AF-A0A371GLJ6-F1
#
_entry.id   AF-A0A371GLJ6-F1
#
_cell.length_a   1.000
_cell.length_b   1.000
_cell.length_c   1.000
_cell.angle_alpha   90.00
_cell.angle_beta   90.00
_cell.angle_gamma   90.00
#
_symmetry.space_group_name_H-M   'P 1'
#
loop_
_entity.id
_entity.type
_entity.pdbx_description
1 polymer ?
#
loop_
_entity_poly.entity_id
_entity_poly.type
_entity_poly.pdbx_seq_one_letter_code
_entity_poly.pdbx_strand_id
1 'polypeptide(L)'
;MTSATCELIWVKQLIQKLKFVDVKPMKLYCDNQAALHIASNPVFHERTKHIEIDCHFVREKLLAKEISTEFVNSNNQLADIFTKSFKGTTDTSYIPQLLSELVNAEGYSEWIRLVAEFTLKSLHSWKWAGSSVYYLLNLWSRSVTSVRYLKSDKPNLLDEYVPKVIEGFVSSRFDSLQSELSDELGENPLDNVEVLQDQLEFFPFLCRFQYESCSSYLMKIVEPIMKSYMKEANIQIHVDSYELSVTESKLAWFTHIVAAILRTKQISGSSGESHEILDAEISACVLQLINISDSGFHSKRYGDVSKQRLDRAILTFLQHLRRCYIGDQAVFSSKQLYTRLSELLGLHDHLLLLNVIVGKMATNLKYYTKCKEVIDHTLNLFLEMTSGLVWFHLNFLEVISFIIYVITFWLLYILLGKGLWFCRYMSAKLLLKLDTVKHIILNQNFHDHLEKQNTRRKQSSMAEA
;
A
#
# COMPACT_ATOMS: atom_id res chain seq x y z
N MET A 1 11.52 3.27 -29.02
CA MET A 1 12.73 2.66 -29.63
C MET A 1 13.99 3.30 -29.07
N THR A 2 14.13 4.63 -29.12
CA THR A 2 15.28 5.40 -28.61
C THR A 2 15.69 5.06 -27.17
N SER A 3 14.74 5.11 -26.22
CA SER A 3 15.03 4.76 -24.81
C SER A 3 15.56 3.33 -24.66
N ALA A 4 14.93 2.35 -25.31
CA ALA A 4 15.42 0.96 -25.30
C ALA A 4 16.83 0.83 -25.92
N THR A 5 17.13 1.60 -26.97
CA THR A 5 18.48 1.67 -27.54
C THR A 5 19.50 2.25 -26.56
N CYS A 6 19.16 3.32 -25.83
CA CYS A 6 20.01 3.88 -24.78
C CYS A 6 20.34 2.85 -23.69
N GLU A 7 19.32 2.16 -23.19
CA GLU A 7 19.48 1.12 -22.17
C GLU A 7 20.38 -0.02 -22.67
N LEU A 8 20.16 -0.52 -23.91
CA LEU A 8 20.99 -1.57 -24.49
C LEU A 8 22.45 -1.15 -24.64
N ILE A 9 22.71 0.08 -25.09
CA ILE A 9 24.08 0.61 -25.22
C ILE A 9 24.73 0.73 -23.84
N TRP A 10 23.99 1.21 -22.85
CA TRP A 10 24.50 1.32 -21.49
C TRP A 10 24.86 -0.06 -20.91
N VAL A 11 23.99 -1.07 -21.07
CA VAL A 11 24.26 -2.45 -20.66
C VAL A 11 25.47 -3.02 -21.40
N LYS A 12 25.59 -2.78 -22.72
CA LYS A 12 26.76 -3.20 -23.50
C LYS A 12 28.05 -2.61 -22.96
N GLN A 13 28.07 -1.30 -22.72
CA GLN A 13 29.22 -0.59 -22.16
C GLN A 13 29.57 -1.08 -20.75
N LEU A 14 28.57 -1.37 -19.93
CA LEU A 14 28.75 -1.93 -18.60
C LEU A 14 29.41 -3.31 -18.66
N ILE A 15 28.89 -4.22 -19.49
CA ILE A 15 29.45 -5.57 -19.67
C ILE A 15 30.90 -5.50 -20.19
N GLN A 16 31.18 -4.60 -21.14
CA GLN A 16 32.52 -4.35 -21.66
C GLN A 16 33.47 -3.82 -20.57
N LYS A 17 33.02 -2.87 -19.74
CA LYS A 17 33.81 -2.33 -18.61
C LYS A 17 34.11 -3.38 -17.55
N LEU A 18 33.17 -4.30 -17.33
CA LEU A 18 33.34 -5.41 -16.40
C LEU A 18 34.18 -6.57 -16.97
N LYS A 19 34.71 -6.42 -18.20
CA LYS A 19 35.63 -7.37 -18.89
C LYS A 19 35.09 -8.80 -19.04
N PHE A 20 33.76 -8.98 -19.06
CA PHE A 20 33.18 -10.33 -19.11
C PHE A 20 33.35 -11.00 -20.49
N VAL A 21 32.99 -10.36 -21.62
CA VAL A 21 33.10 -10.92 -23.00
C VAL A 21 33.07 -9.81 -24.07
N ASP A 22 33.57 -10.07 -25.29
CA ASP A 22 33.26 -9.30 -26.51
C ASP A 22 31.76 -9.41 -26.86
N VAL A 23 31.04 -8.30 -26.65
CA VAL A 23 29.58 -8.28 -26.82
C VAL A 23 29.21 -8.08 -28.29
N LYS A 24 28.60 -9.11 -28.90
CA LYS A 24 27.98 -9.06 -30.23
C LYS A 24 26.91 -7.96 -30.33
N PRO A 25 26.51 -7.52 -31.55
CA PRO A 25 25.42 -6.55 -31.70
C PRO A 25 24.18 -7.02 -30.94
N MET A 26 23.61 -6.15 -30.09
CA MET A 26 22.43 -6.52 -29.30
C MET A 26 21.17 -6.45 -30.15
N LYS A 27 20.36 -7.51 -30.11
CA LYS A 27 19.10 -7.57 -30.86
C LYS A 27 18.01 -6.72 -30.18
N LEU A 28 17.42 -5.80 -30.93
CA LEU A 28 16.28 -4.98 -30.54
C LEU A 28 15.04 -5.41 -31.34
N TYR A 29 14.08 -6.03 -30.66
CA TYR A 29 12.83 -6.46 -31.26
C TYR A 29 11.79 -5.33 -31.26
N CYS A 30 11.16 -5.04 -32.40
CA CYS A 30 10.12 -4.01 -32.50
C CYS A 30 8.94 -4.49 -33.35
N ASP A 31 7.74 -4.14 -32.92
CA ASP A 31 6.47 -4.46 -33.58
C ASP A 31 5.92 -3.35 -34.47
N ASN A 32 6.52 -2.15 -34.40
CA ASN A 32 6.17 -1.05 -35.28
C ASN A 32 7.06 -1.05 -36.52
N GLN A 33 6.54 -1.57 -37.63
CA GLN A 33 7.23 -1.59 -38.93
C GLN A 33 7.63 -0.19 -39.40
N ALA A 34 6.79 0.84 -39.16
CA ALA A 34 7.12 2.20 -39.54
C ALA A 34 8.38 2.68 -38.78
N ALA A 35 8.47 2.41 -37.48
CA ALA A 35 9.64 2.75 -36.69
C ALA A 35 10.92 2.04 -37.16
N LEU A 36 10.83 0.77 -37.55
CA LEU A 36 11.94 0.01 -38.13
C LEU A 36 12.40 0.57 -39.48
N HIS A 37 11.45 0.92 -40.35
CA HIS A 37 11.72 1.51 -41.65
C HIS A 37 12.36 2.89 -41.52
N ILE A 38 11.88 3.72 -40.58
CA ILE A 38 12.44 5.04 -40.31
C ILE A 38 13.87 4.91 -39.73
N ALA A 39 14.10 3.99 -38.80
CA ALA A 39 15.43 3.74 -38.25
C ALA A 39 16.43 3.26 -39.33
N SER A 40 15.97 2.46 -40.30
CA SER A 40 16.82 1.86 -41.33
C SER A 40 17.03 2.72 -42.58
N ASN A 41 16.13 3.67 -42.88
CA ASN A 41 16.15 4.41 -44.14
C ASN A 41 16.73 5.83 -43.99
N PRO A 42 17.84 6.17 -44.66
CA PRO A 42 18.48 7.49 -44.56
C PRO A 42 17.69 8.64 -45.23
N VAL A 43 16.67 8.35 -46.05
CA VAL A 43 15.98 9.35 -46.89
C VAL A 43 14.74 9.96 -46.20
N PHE A 44 14.24 9.34 -45.12
CA PHE A 44 13.04 9.84 -44.43
C PHE A 44 13.34 11.05 -43.55
N HIS A 45 12.77 12.21 -43.90
CA HIS A 45 12.78 13.43 -43.11
C HIS A 45 11.42 13.59 -42.43
N GLU A 46 11.35 13.35 -41.12
CA GLU A 46 10.12 13.59 -40.35
C GLU A 46 9.93 15.08 -40.06
N ARG A 47 8.67 15.53 -40.00
CA ARG A 47 8.31 16.95 -39.84
C ARG A 47 8.44 17.48 -38.40
N THR A 48 8.97 16.69 -37.47
CA THR A 48 9.03 17.01 -36.03
C THR A 48 10.44 16.79 -35.47
N LYS A 49 11.07 17.88 -35.04
CA LYS A 49 12.48 17.96 -34.56
C LYS A 49 12.88 16.91 -33.51
N HIS A 50 11.97 16.53 -32.62
CA HIS A 50 12.24 15.53 -31.58
C HIS A 50 12.31 14.10 -32.12
N ILE A 51 11.51 13.77 -33.14
CA ILE A 51 11.51 12.42 -33.74
C ILE A 51 12.72 12.25 -34.66
N GLU A 52 13.17 13.34 -35.29
CA GLU A 52 14.39 13.39 -36.10
C GLU A 52 15.65 13.03 -35.27
N ILE A 53 15.84 13.66 -34.10
CA ILE A 53 16.99 13.39 -33.22
C ILE A 53 17.01 11.93 -32.74
N ASP A 54 15.86 11.44 -32.30
CA ASP A 54 15.67 10.08 -31.81
C ASP A 54 15.95 9.03 -32.89
N CYS A 55 15.46 9.27 -34.11
CA CYS A 55 15.71 8.38 -35.25
C CYS A 55 17.16 8.41 -35.71
N HIS A 56 17.80 9.59 -35.72
CA HIS A 56 19.23 9.71 -36.03
C HIS A 56 20.09 8.91 -35.05
N PHE A 57 19.79 9.01 -33.75
CA PHE A 57 20.51 8.27 -32.71
C PHE A 57 20.40 6.75 -32.91
N VAL A 58 19.19 6.22 -33.08
CA VAL A 58 18.99 4.78 -33.30
C VAL A 58 19.69 4.30 -34.58
N ARG A 59 19.62 5.10 -35.65
CA ARG A 59 20.27 4.80 -36.93
C ARG A 59 21.79 4.75 -36.83
N GLU A 60 22.41 5.72 -36.15
CA GLU A 60 23.85 5.74 -35.91
C GLU A 60 24.32 4.44 -35.24
N LYS A 61 23.53 3.96 -34.28
CA LYS A 61 23.81 2.76 -33.49
C LYS A 61 23.60 1.46 -34.26
N LEU A 62 22.68 1.45 -35.22
CA LEU A 62 22.52 0.37 -36.20
C LEU A 62 23.71 0.32 -37.18
N LEU A 63 24.13 1.46 -37.72
CA LEU A 63 25.25 1.56 -38.67
C LEU A 63 26.58 1.18 -38.01
N ALA A 64 26.77 1.57 -36.74
CA ALA A 64 27.92 1.18 -35.93
C ALA A 64 27.92 -0.32 -35.56
N LYS A 65 26.88 -1.08 -35.94
CA LYS A 65 26.67 -2.48 -35.55
C LYS A 65 26.70 -2.66 -34.03
N GLU A 66 26.31 -1.63 -33.28
CA GLU A 66 26.19 -1.73 -31.83
C GLU A 66 24.92 -2.48 -31.44
N ILE A 67 23.86 -2.27 -32.22
CA ILE A 67 22.55 -2.93 -32.13
C ILE A 67 22.14 -3.51 -33.49
N SER A 68 21.21 -4.46 -33.49
CA SER A 68 20.54 -4.99 -34.69
C SER A 68 19.03 -5.04 -34.45
N THR A 69 18.22 -4.55 -35.37
CA THR A 69 16.76 -4.56 -35.21
C THR A 69 16.10 -5.71 -35.94
N GLU A 70 15.14 -6.38 -35.30
CA GLU A 70 14.30 -7.44 -35.90
C GLU A 70 12.82 -7.11 -35.70
N PHE A 71 12.01 -7.33 -36.73
CA PHE A 71 10.56 -7.20 -36.62
C PHE A 71 9.99 -8.38 -35.83
N VAL A 72 9.12 -8.10 -34.88
CA VAL A 72 8.31 -9.10 -34.19
C VAL A 72 6.85 -8.70 -34.30
N ASN A 73 5.94 -9.66 -34.53
CA ASN A 73 4.52 -9.35 -34.51
C ASN A 73 4.13 -8.80 -33.11
N SER A 74 3.22 -7.84 -33.01
CA SER A 74 2.74 -7.33 -31.72
C SER A 74 2.23 -8.45 -30.80
N ASN A 75 1.63 -9.50 -31.36
CA ASN A 75 1.19 -10.69 -30.62
C ASN A 75 2.34 -11.55 -30.06
N ASN A 76 3.58 -11.33 -30.51
CA ASN A 76 4.79 -12.03 -30.09
C ASN A 76 5.78 -11.08 -29.39
N GLN A 77 5.40 -9.82 -29.13
CA GLN A 77 6.24 -8.83 -28.48
C GLN A 77 6.20 -9.01 -26.96
N LEU A 78 7.14 -9.77 -26.40
CA LEU A 78 7.21 -10.04 -24.96
C LEU A 78 7.32 -8.76 -24.11
N ALA A 79 7.88 -7.67 -24.65
CA ALA A 79 8.02 -6.40 -23.93
C ALA A 79 6.68 -5.71 -23.63
N ASP A 80 5.60 -6.04 -24.37
CA ASP A 80 4.28 -5.44 -24.16
C ASP A 80 3.68 -5.79 -22.79
N ILE A 81 4.01 -6.98 -22.26
CA ILE A 81 3.60 -7.43 -20.93
C ILE A 81 4.10 -6.45 -19.85
N PHE A 82 5.29 -5.90 -20.04
CA PHE A 82 5.95 -5.02 -19.07
C PHE A 82 5.63 -3.53 -19.27
N THR A 83 5.17 -3.12 -20.46
CA THR A 83 5.07 -1.70 -20.84
C THR A 83 3.64 -1.19 -21.04
N LYS A 84 2.67 -2.06 -21.33
CA LYS A 84 1.26 -1.65 -21.51
C LYS A 84 0.50 -1.68 -20.16
N SER A 85 -0.24 -0.61 -19.87
CA SER A 85 -1.09 -0.52 -18.68
C SER A 85 -2.38 -1.33 -18.87
N PHE A 86 -2.68 -2.23 -17.95
CA PHE A 86 -3.89 -3.04 -17.95
C PHE A 86 -5.13 -2.19 -17.63
N LYS A 87 -5.76 -1.61 -18.65
CA LYS A 87 -7.11 -1.02 -18.53
C LYS A 87 -8.13 -1.98 -19.12
N GLY A 88 -8.60 -2.94 -18.31
CA GLY A 88 -9.92 -3.58 -18.37
C GLY A 88 -10.63 -3.93 -19.70
N THR A 89 -9.98 -4.01 -20.86
CA THR A 89 -10.65 -4.29 -22.15
C THR A 89 -10.33 -5.69 -22.67
N THR A 90 -11.32 -6.57 -22.52
CA THR A 90 -11.83 -7.69 -23.33
C THR A 90 -11.00 -8.51 -24.32
N ASP A 91 -9.73 -8.22 -24.62
CA ASP A 91 -8.91 -9.10 -25.48
C ASP A 91 -7.69 -9.65 -24.72
N THR A 92 -7.98 -10.44 -23.68
CA THR A 92 -7.00 -11.13 -22.83
C THR A 92 -6.59 -12.50 -23.39
N SER A 93 -6.95 -12.82 -24.63
CA SER A 93 -6.73 -14.14 -25.24
C SER A 93 -5.27 -14.45 -25.58
N TYR A 94 -4.48 -13.42 -25.95
CA TYR A 94 -3.07 -13.56 -26.36
C TYR A 94 -2.07 -13.63 -25.19
N ILE A 95 -2.42 -13.02 -24.04
CA ILE A 95 -1.54 -12.90 -22.87
C ILE A 95 -1.18 -14.27 -22.26
N PRO A 96 -2.13 -15.21 -22.04
CA PRO A 96 -1.84 -16.60 -21.68
C PRO A 96 -0.79 -17.29 -22.56
N GLN A 97 -0.82 -17.03 -23.87
CA GLN A 97 0.03 -17.68 -24.85
C GLN A 97 1.46 -17.15 -24.79
N LEU A 98 1.66 -15.83 -24.84
CA LEU A 98 2.97 -15.18 -24.70
C LEU A 98 3.69 -15.54 -23.38
N LEU A 99 2.94 -15.65 -22.30
CA LEU A 99 3.49 -16.01 -20.98
C LEU A 99 3.86 -17.49 -20.92
N SER A 100 3.03 -18.35 -21.52
CA SER A 100 3.36 -19.76 -21.69
C SER A 100 4.63 -19.91 -22.53
N GLU A 101 4.79 -19.10 -23.58
CA GLU A 101 6.02 -19.05 -24.39
C GLU A 101 7.24 -18.58 -23.59
N LEU A 102 7.10 -17.55 -22.73
CA LEU A 102 8.20 -17.07 -21.89
C LEU A 102 8.66 -18.15 -20.89
N VAL A 103 7.73 -18.82 -20.20
CA VAL A 103 8.06 -19.89 -19.24
C VAL A 103 8.63 -21.12 -19.93
N ASN A 104 8.24 -21.37 -21.19
CA ASN A 104 8.77 -22.45 -22.00
C ASN A 104 10.03 -22.06 -22.80
N ALA A 105 10.50 -20.81 -22.72
CA ALA A 105 11.70 -20.36 -23.41
C ALA A 105 12.95 -21.02 -22.83
N GLU A 106 13.85 -21.47 -23.70
CA GLU A 106 15.15 -22.01 -23.31
C GLU A 106 15.92 -20.94 -22.51
N GLY A 107 16.25 -21.25 -21.25
CA GLY A 107 16.97 -20.35 -20.35
C GLY A 107 16.10 -19.53 -19.38
N TYR A 108 14.78 -19.64 -19.41
CA TYR A 108 13.89 -18.95 -18.44
C TYR A 108 14.26 -19.28 -16.98
N SER A 109 14.57 -20.55 -16.70
CA SER A 109 14.95 -21.02 -15.35
C SER A 109 16.22 -20.36 -14.83
N GLU A 110 17.22 -20.22 -15.68
CA GLU A 110 18.48 -19.56 -15.33
C GLU A 110 18.29 -18.04 -15.22
N TRP A 111 17.51 -17.45 -16.12
CA TRP A 111 17.18 -16.03 -16.07
C TRP A 111 16.45 -15.65 -14.78
N ILE A 112 15.38 -16.36 -14.41
CA ILE A 112 14.61 -16.03 -13.20
C ILE A 112 15.43 -16.22 -11.93
N ARG A 113 16.32 -17.23 -11.90
CA ARG A 113 17.28 -17.44 -10.81
C ARG A 113 18.24 -16.25 -10.68
N LEU A 114 18.83 -15.80 -11.78
CA LEU A 114 19.75 -14.65 -11.79
C LEU A 114 19.03 -13.35 -11.40
N VAL A 115 17.80 -13.14 -11.87
CA VAL A 115 16.98 -11.99 -11.47
C VAL A 115 16.65 -12.04 -9.98
N ALA A 116 16.33 -13.20 -9.42
CA ALA A 116 16.11 -13.38 -7.99
C ALA A 116 17.37 -13.08 -7.17
N GLU A 117 18.52 -13.63 -7.59
CA GLU A 117 19.80 -13.39 -6.92
C GLU A 117 20.19 -11.91 -6.96
N PHE A 118 20.02 -11.26 -8.12
CA PHE A 118 20.26 -9.83 -8.29
C PHE A 118 19.31 -8.99 -7.42
N THR A 119 18.02 -9.36 -7.39
CA THR A 119 17.01 -8.67 -6.57
C THR A 119 17.37 -8.75 -5.09
N LEU A 120 17.68 -9.95 -4.59
CA LEU A 120 18.05 -10.16 -3.19
C LEU A 120 19.30 -9.38 -2.80
N LYS A 121 20.35 -9.37 -3.63
CA LYS A 121 21.55 -8.57 -3.38
C LYS A 121 21.27 -7.07 -3.40
N SER A 122 20.40 -6.62 -4.30
CA SER A 122 20.00 -5.20 -4.42
C SER A 122 19.21 -4.73 -3.20
N LEU A 123 18.33 -5.58 -2.66
CA LEU A 123 17.57 -5.28 -1.44
C LEU A 123 18.48 -5.08 -0.22
N HIS A 124 19.52 -5.91 -0.08
CA HIS A 124 20.50 -5.74 1.02
C HIS A 124 21.39 -4.49 0.83
N SER A 125 21.53 -4.01 -0.40
CA SER A 125 22.29 -2.79 -0.76
C SER A 125 21.39 -1.55 -0.84
N TRP A 126 20.37 -1.47 0.03
CA TRP A 126 19.28 -0.48 -0.02
C TRP A 126 19.75 0.98 -0.08
N LYS A 127 20.88 1.31 0.56
CA LYS A 127 21.45 2.67 0.57
C LYS A 127 21.76 3.21 -0.85
N TRP A 128 22.08 2.32 -1.80
CA TRP A 128 22.61 2.70 -3.13
C TRP A 128 21.62 2.37 -4.26
N ALA A 129 20.54 1.66 -3.90
CA ALA A 129 19.63 1.01 -4.84
C ALA A 129 18.17 1.48 -4.69
N GLY A 130 17.87 2.51 -3.89
CA GLY A 130 16.50 2.92 -3.53
C GLY A 130 15.52 3.03 -4.71
N SER A 131 15.92 3.70 -5.79
CA SER A 131 15.10 3.82 -7.01
C SER A 131 14.99 2.51 -7.80
N SER A 132 15.99 1.64 -7.74
CA SER A 132 15.98 0.36 -8.46
C SER A 132 15.06 -0.68 -7.81
N VAL A 133 14.85 -0.61 -6.49
CA VAL A 133 13.92 -1.50 -5.77
C VAL A 133 12.50 -1.37 -6.32
N TYR A 134 12.07 -0.15 -6.68
CA TYR A 134 10.78 0.09 -7.32
C TYR A 134 10.63 -0.72 -8.61
N TYR A 135 11.59 -0.61 -9.53
CA TYR A 135 11.55 -1.30 -10.82
C TYR A 135 11.67 -2.82 -10.67
N LEU A 136 12.47 -3.29 -9.71
CA LEU A 136 12.57 -4.72 -9.41
C LEU A 136 11.26 -5.28 -8.89
N LEU A 137 10.63 -4.62 -7.91
CA LEU A 137 9.34 -5.09 -7.39
C LEU A 137 8.22 -4.99 -8.43
N ASN A 138 8.25 -3.97 -9.31
CA ASN A 138 7.34 -3.89 -10.45
C ASN A 138 7.51 -5.09 -11.39
N LEU A 139 8.76 -5.45 -11.72
CA LEU A 139 9.05 -6.64 -12.54
C LEU A 139 8.43 -7.89 -11.91
N TRP A 140 8.69 -8.15 -10.64
CA TRP A 140 8.12 -9.29 -9.93
C TRP A 140 6.59 -9.25 -9.89
N SER A 141 5.99 -8.07 -9.66
CA SER A 141 4.52 -7.91 -9.63
C SER A 141 3.89 -8.23 -10.98
N ARG A 142 4.51 -7.77 -12.07
CA ARG A 142 4.12 -8.12 -13.44
C ARG A 142 4.28 -9.62 -13.69
N SER A 143 5.38 -10.23 -13.26
CA SER A 143 5.59 -11.68 -13.36
C SER A 143 4.49 -12.46 -12.64
N VAL A 144 4.18 -12.12 -11.38
CA VAL A 144 3.15 -12.78 -10.57
C VAL A 144 1.73 -12.60 -11.12
N THR A 145 1.37 -11.38 -11.52
CA THR A 145 0.03 -11.10 -12.09
C THR A 145 -0.18 -11.84 -13.40
N SER A 146 0.90 -12.06 -14.15
CA SER A 146 0.90 -12.83 -15.38
C SER A 146 0.65 -14.33 -15.17
N VAL A 147 1.02 -14.91 -14.01
CA VAL A 147 0.85 -16.36 -13.73
C VAL A 147 -0.60 -16.82 -13.79
N ARG A 148 -1.55 -15.95 -13.41
CA ARG A 148 -2.99 -16.27 -13.43
C ARG A 148 -3.52 -16.61 -14.84
N TYR A 149 -2.73 -16.30 -15.86
CA TYR A 149 -3.04 -16.55 -17.26
C TYR A 149 -2.30 -17.78 -17.82
N LEU A 150 -1.37 -18.38 -17.07
CA LEU A 150 -0.64 -19.58 -17.48
C LEU A 150 -1.52 -20.83 -17.30
N LYS A 151 -1.78 -21.57 -18.39
CA LYS A 151 -2.48 -22.86 -18.38
C LYS A 151 -1.49 -24.06 -18.38
N SER A 152 -0.32 -23.93 -17.75
CA SER A 152 0.73 -24.95 -17.80
C SER A 152 0.82 -25.72 -16.48
N ASP A 153 0.87 -27.05 -16.54
CA ASP A 153 1.04 -27.97 -15.39
C ASP A 153 2.46 -28.00 -14.79
N LYS A 154 3.38 -27.11 -15.22
CA LYS A 154 4.74 -27.06 -14.67
C LYS A 154 4.78 -26.26 -13.37
N PRO A 155 5.51 -26.73 -12.33
CA PRO A 155 5.68 -25.95 -11.10
C PRO A 155 6.38 -24.63 -11.43
N ASN A 156 5.78 -23.53 -10.98
CA ASN A 156 6.26 -22.21 -11.30
C ASN A 156 7.47 -21.88 -10.43
N LEU A 157 8.62 -21.55 -11.02
CA LEU A 157 9.80 -21.13 -10.26
C LEU A 157 9.53 -19.87 -9.42
N LEU A 158 8.52 -19.08 -9.79
CA LEU A 158 8.06 -17.95 -8.98
C LEU A 158 7.56 -18.38 -7.61
N ASP A 159 7.05 -19.61 -7.46
CA ASP A 159 6.62 -20.15 -6.18
C ASP A 159 7.78 -20.31 -5.18
N GLU A 160 9.01 -20.45 -5.68
CA GLU A 160 10.19 -20.54 -4.85
C GLU A 160 10.79 -19.16 -4.53
N TYR A 161 10.82 -18.27 -5.51
CA TYR A 161 11.53 -16.99 -5.40
C TYR A 161 10.70 -15.85 -4.82
N VAL A 162 9.38 -15.82 -5.04
CA VAL A 162 8.53 -14.72 -4.55
C VAL A 162 8.56 -14.60 -3.02
N PRO A 163 8.42 -15.70 -2.23
CA PRO A 163 8.59 -15.62 -0.78
C PRO A 163 9.96 -15.08 -0.39
N LYS A 164 11.04 -15.56 -1.01
CA LYS A 164 12.40 -15.11 -0.71
C LYS A 164 12.56 -13.60 -0.96
N VAL A 165 11.96 -13.07 -2.03
CA VAL A 165 11.98 -11.63 -2.32
C VAL A 165 11.20 -10.83 -1.26
N ILE A 166 10.04 -11.32 -0.83
CA ILE A 166 9.27 -10.72 0.27
C ILE A 166 10.07 -10.72 1.57
N GLU A 167 10.64 -11.86 1.95
CA GLU A 167 11.47 -12.01 3.14
C GLU A 167 12.67 -11.07 3.10
N GLY A 168 13.40 -11.05 1.97
CA GLY A 168 14.53 -10.16 1.76
C GLY A 168 14.14 -8.69 1.81
N PHE A 169 12.98 -8.32 1.26
CA PHE A 169 12.49 -6.94 1.33
C PHE A 169 12.22 -6.53 2.78
N VAL A 170 11.43 -7.31 3.52
CA VAL A 170 11.08 -6.97 4.91
C VAL A 170 12.32 -6.93 5.80
N SER A 171 13.20 -7.92 5.71
CA SER A 171 14.45 -7.96 6.47
C SER A 171 15.33 -6.75 6.15
N SER A 172 15.51 -6.41 4.88
CA SER A 172 16.31 -5.25 4.48
C SER A 172 15.80 -3.93 5.08
N ARG A 173 14.47 -3.75 5.16
CA ARG A 173 13.87 -2.57 5.78
C ARG A 173 14.07 -2.58 7.30
N PHE A 174 13.94 -3.72 7.96
CA PHE A 174 14.14 -3.80 9.40
C PHE A 174 15.60 -3.59 9.80
N ASP A 175 16.54 -4.06 8.99
CA ASP A 175 17.97 -3.88 9.20
C ASP A 175 18.41 -2.43 8.91
N SER A 176 17.76 -1.76 7.94
CA SER A 176 18.04 -0.36 7.62
C SER A 176 17.84 0.57 8.83
N LEU A 177 16.81 0.31 9.64
CA LEU A 177 16.46 1.08 10.84
C LEU A 177 17.53 0.97 11.95
N GLN A 178 18.33 -0.09 11.94
CA GLN A 178 19.46 -0.23 12.87
C GLN A 178 20.71 0.53 12.38
N SER A 179 20.83 0.82 11.08
CA SER A 179 21.98 1.50 10.47
C SER A 179 21.79 3.02 10.28
N GLU A 180 20.55 3.52 10.22
CA GLU A 180 20.17 4.94 10.05
C GLU A 180 20.68 5.89 11.16
N LEU A 181 21.38 5.38 12.18
CA LEU A 181 21.96 6.19 13.27
C LEU A 181 23.36 6.71 12.99
N SER A 182 23.96 6.31 11.88
CA SER A 182 25.31 6.73 11.50
C SER A 182 25.34 7.95 10.57
N ASP A 183 24.24 8.26 9.88
CA ASP A 183 24.14 9.35 8.92
C ASP A 183 23.03 10.33 9.36
N GLU A 184 23.39 11.44 10.01
CA GLU A 184 22.48 12.54 10.41
C GLU A 184 21.77 13.25 9.22
N LEU A 185 21.98 12.80 7.98
CA LEU A 185 21.52 13.43 6.74
C LEU A 185 20.50 12.58 5.95
N GLY A 186 20.16 11.37 6.41
CA GLY A 186 19.17 10.51 5.73
C GLY A 186 17.73 10.84 6.15
N GLU A 187 16.86 11.21 5.20
CA GLU A 187 15.42 11.32 5.45
C GLU A 187 14.83 9.93 5.78
N ASN A 188 14.12 9.82 6.91
CA ASN A 188 13.49 8.55 7.28
C ASN A 188 12.31 8.25 6.33
N PRO A 189 12.26 7.09 5.68
CA PRO A 189 11.21 6.76 4.72
C PRO A 189 9.80 6.72 5.33
N LEU A 190 9.67 6.55 6.66
CA LEU A 190 8.37 6.61 7.35
C LEU A 190 7.80 8.03 7.45
N ASP A 191 8.65 9.06 7.32
CA ASP A 191 8.19 10.45 7.37
C ASP A 191 7.60 10.89 6.02
N ASN A 192 8.10 10.32 4.91
CA ASN A 192 7.67 10.63 3.56
C ASN A 192 6.61 9.61 3.05
N VAL A 193 5.35 10.05 3.04
CA VAL A 193 4.21 9.23 2.62
C VAL A 193 4.32 8.78 1.16
N GLU A 194 4.85 9.61 0.26
CA GLU A 194 4.97 9.29 -1.17
C GLU A 194 6.03 8.20 -1.38
N VAL A 195 7.21 8.36 -0.78
CA VAL A 195 8.30 7.36 -0.85
C VAL A 195 7.85 6.01 -0.27
N LEU A 196 7.13 6.04 0.86
CA LEU A 196 6.60 4.83 1.47
C LEU A 196 5.55 4.14 0.58
N GLN A 197 4.68 4.91 -0.07
CA GLN A 197 3.69 4.38 -1.00
C GLN A 197 4.35 3.74 -2.22
N ASP A 198 5.37 4.38 -2.79
CA ASP A 198 6.12 3.84 -3.95
C ASP A 198 6.83 2.53 -3.59
N GLN A 199 7.45 2.46 -2.39
CA GLN A 199 8.13 1.25 -1.94
C GLN A 199 7.17 0.07 -1.67
N LEU A 200 5.91 0.36 -1.31
CA LEU A 200 4.89 -0.64 -1.03
C LEU A 200 3.87 -0.79 -2.17
N GLU A 201 4.04 -0.13 -3.32
CA GLU A 201 3.06 -0.16 -4.42
C GLU A 201 2.85 -1.60 -4.91
N PHE A 202 3.94 -2.33 -5.12
CA PHE A 202 3.94 -3.65 -5.73
C PHE A 202 3.94 -4.81 -4.74
N PHE A 203 4.38 -4.56 -3.50
CA PHE A 203 4.52 -5.57 -2.45
C PHE A 203 3.24 -6.41 -2.22
N PRO A 204 2.02 -5.82 -2.16
CA PRO A 204 0.80 -6.59 -1.92
C PRO A 204 0.50 -7.65 -2.99
N PHE A 205 0.86 -7.41 -4.25
CA PHE A 205 0.61 -8.37 -5.33
C PHE A 205 1.48 -9.62 -5.16
N LEU A 206 2.73 -9.42 -4.76
CA LEU A 206 3.67 -10.50 -4.45
C LEU A 206 3.24 -11.27 -3.21
N CYS A 207 2.85 -10.57 -2.15
CA CYS A 207 2.37 -11.19 -0.93
C CYS A 207 1.12 -12.05 -1.18
N ARG A 208 0.14 -11.54 -1.95
CA ARG A 208 -1.10 -12.27 -2.28
C ARG A 208 -0.90 -13.42 -3.27
N PHE A 209 0.27 -13.58 -3.89
CA PHE A 209 0.57 -14.73 -4.74
C PHE A 209 0.77 -16.00 -3.91
N GLN A 210 1.49 -15.88 -2.80
CA GLN A 210 1.71 -16.96 -1.83
C GLN A 210 1.38 -16.47 -0.44
N TYR A 211 0.09 -16.22 -0.22
CA TYR A 211 -0.33 -15.48 0.95
C TYR A 211 -0.06 -16.23 2.25
N GLU A 212 -0.25 -17.55 2.27
CA GLU A 212 -0.01 -18.39 3.45
C GLU A 212 1.46 -18.37 3.90
N SER A 213 2.41 -18.55 2.97
CA SER A 213 3.84 -18.49 3.29
C SER A 213 4.26 -17.09 3.74
N CYS A 214 3.77 -16.06 3.05
CA CYS A 214 4.10 -14.67 3.40
C CYS A 214 3.49 -14.23 4.73
N SER A 215 2.23 -14.56 5.01
CA SER A 215 1.57 -14.21 6.27
C SER A 215 2.23 -14.92 7.45
N SER A 216 2.55 -16.20 7.31
CA SER A 216 3.28 -16.98 8.32
C SER A 216 4.64 -16.35 8.64
N TYR A 217 5.39 -15.93 7.61
CA TYR A 217 6.65 -15.20 7.79
C TYR A 217 6.46 -13.85 8.51
N LEU A 218 5.48 -13.04 8.07
CA LEU A 218 5.16 -11.75 8.69
C LEU A 218 4.78 -11.91 10.16
N MET A 219 4.02 -12.94 10.51
CA MET A 219 3.68 -13.26 11.90
C MET A 219 4.91 -13.70 12.70
N LYS A 220 5.76 -14.56 12.12
CA LYS A 220 7.00 -15.03 12.75
C LYS A 220 7.97 -13.89 13.09
N ILE A 221 8.10 -12.88 12.22
CA ILE A 221 9.01 -11.75 12.44
C ILE A 221 8.45 -10.72 13.43
N VAL A 222 7.13 -10.49 13.43
CA VAL A 222 6.50 -9.46 14.28
C VAL A 222 6.28 -9.95 15.72
N GLU A 223 6.04 -11.24 15.93
CA GLU A 223 5.77 -11.81 17.26
C GLU A 223 6.85 -11.48 18.32
N PRO A 224 8.16 -11.68 18.08
CA PRO A 224 9.17 -11.30 19.06
C PRO A 224 9.25 -9.79 19.30
N ILE A 225 8.99 -8.97 18.27
CA ILE A 225 9.00 -7.51 18.35
C ILE A 225 7.84 -7.04 19.26
N MET A 226 6.65 -7.61 19.05
CA MET A 226 5.46 -7.36 19.87
C MET A 226 5.67 -7.77 21.32
N LYS A 227 6.28 -8.93 21.56
CA LYS A 227 6.62 -9.41 22.91
C LYS A 227 7.59 -8.46 23.63
N SER A 228 8.60 -7.93 22.93
CA SER A 228 9.50 -6.91 23.50
C SER A 228 8.75 -5.63 23.86
N TYR A 229 7.98 -5.09 22.91
CA TYR A 229 7.23 -3.85 23.10
C TYR A 229 6.20 -3.96 24.24
N MET A 230 5.55 -5.12 24.39
CA MET A 230 4.63 -5.41 25.49
C MET A 230 5.33 -5.50 26.84
N LYS A 231 6.52 -6.13 26.89
CA LYS A 231 7.32 -6.23 28.11
C LYS A 231 7.73 -4.85 28.61
N GLU A 232 8.16 -3.98 27.69
CA GLU A 232 8.56 -2.60 27.96
C GLU A 232 7.41 -1.74 28.50
N ALA A 233 6.16 -2.02 28.11
CA ALA A 233 4.99 -1.33 28.65
C ALA A 233 4.81 -1.53 30.17
N ASN A 234 5.24 -2.68 30.69
CA ASN A 234 5.08 -3.09 32.10
C ASN A 234 6.26 -2.67 32.99
N ILE A 235 7.40 -2.28 32.41
CA ILE A 235 8.61 -1.94 33.16
C ILE A 235 8.61 -0.44 33.48
N GLN A 236 8.68 -0.10 34.77
CA GLN A 236 8.73 1.28 35.28
C GLN A 236 10.15 1.87 35.34
N ILE A 237 11.18 1.08 34.99
CA ILE A 237 12.59 1.47 35.01
C ILE A 237 12.97 2.03 33.64
N HIS A 238 13.89 3.00 33.61
CA HIS A 238 14.39 3.67 32.41
C HIS A 238 14.82 2.63 31.35
N VAL A 239 13.98 2.44 30.33
CA VAL A 239 14.33 1.69 29.12
C VAL A 239 15.22 2.59 28.28
N ASP A 240 16.20 2.02 27.58
CA ASP A 240 16.96 2.75 26.58
C ASP A 240 15.98 3.28 25.51
N SER A 241 15.75 4.60 25.53
CA SER A 241 14.84 5.29 24.60
C SER A 241 15.14 4.97 23.13
N TYR A 242 16.39 4.57 22.86
CA TYR A 242 16.89 4.16 21.57
C TYR A 242 16.31 2.81 21.10
N GLU A 243 16.41 1.74 21.91
CA GLU A 243 15.91 0.41 21.52
C GLU A 243 14.40 0.41 21.31
N LEU A 244 13.69 1.15 22.16
CA LEU A 244 12.25 1.34 22.07
C LEU A 244 11.86 2.12 20.80
N SER A 245 12.61 3.15 20.41
CA SER A 245 12.39 3.87 19.14
C SER A 245 12.59 2.98 17.91
N VAL A 246 13.59 2.11 17.92
CA VAL A 246 13.82 1.13 16.83
C VAL A 246 12.67 0.12 16.78
N THR A 247 12.22 -0.38 17.93
CA THR A 247 11.08 -1.29 18.04
C THR A 247 9.81 -0.65 17.49
N GLU A 248 9.51 0.60 17.85
CA GLU A 248 8.37 1.36 17.31
C GLU A 248 8.46 1.56 15.80
N SER A 249 9.66 1.82 15.27
CA SER A 249 9.88 1.99 13.84
C SER A 249 9.67 0.68 13.06
N LYS A 250 10.12 -0.46 13.61
CA LYS A 250 9.86 -1.79 13.02
C LYS A 250 8.36 -2.11 13.02
N LEU A 251 7.66 -1.79 14.10
CA LEU A 251 6.20 -1.94 14.22
C LEU A 251 5.43 -1.01 13.26
N ALA A 252 5.91 0.21 13.04
CA ALA A 252 5.34 1.14 12.08
C ALA A 252 5.46 0.60 10.64
N TRP A 253 6.65 0.10 10.27
CA TRP A 253 6.88 -0.57 8.98
C TRP A 253 5.96 -1.78 8.78
N PHE A 254 5.88 -2.66 9.77
CA PHE A 254 4.96 -3.80 9.74
C PHE A 254 3.51 -3.34 9.53
N THR A 255 3.07 -2.33 10.29
CA THR A 255 1.70 -1.82 10.21
C THR A 255 1.40 -1.24 8.82
N HIS A 256 2.34 -0.51 8.20
CA HIS A 256 2.20 -0.03 6.83
C HIS A 256 2.17 -1.15 5.79
N ILE A 257 2.97 -2.21 5.97
CA ILE A 257 2.92 -3.41 5.12
C ILE A 257 1.54 -4.06 5.19
N VAL A 258 1.00 -4.29 6.40
CA VAL A 258 -0.35 -4.85 6.57
C VAL A 258 -1.40 -3.94 5.93
N ALA A 259 -1.31 -2.63 6.13
CA ALA A 259 -2.22 -1.66 5.51
C ALA A 259 -2.21 -1.74 3.97
N ALA A 260 -1.03 -1.87 3.36
CA ALA A 260 -0.88 -2.02 1.92
C ALA A 260 -1.45 -3.36 1.39
N ILE A 261 -1.29 -4.45 2.14
CA ILE A 261 -1.87 -5.77 1.79
C ILE A 261 -3.40 -5.69 1.77
N LEU A 262 -4.01 -5.07 2.79
CA LEU A 262 -5.46 -4.92 2.90
C LEU A 262 -6.03 -4.05 1.78
N ARG A 263 -5.34 -2.95 1.42
CA ARG A 263 -5.72 -2.05 0.31
C ARG A 263 -6.01 -2.80 -0.99
N THR A 264 -5.31 -3.91 -1.24
CA THR A 264 -5.34 -4.64 -2.52
C THR A 264 -6.54 -5.59 -2.65
N LYS A 265 -7.31 -5.84 -1.58
CA LYS A 265 -8.60 -6.58 -1.66
C LYS A 265 -9.58 -5.97 -2.66
N GLN A 266 -9.56 -4.64 -2.84
CA GLN A 266 -10.45 -3.95 -3.78
C GLN A 266 -10.10 -4.17 -5.27
N ILE A 267 -8.88 -4.62 -5.59
CA ILE A 267 -8.36 -4.67 -6.96
C ILE A 267 -8.45 -6.10 -7.54
N SER A 268 -8.52 -7.11 -6.69
CA SER A 268 -8.33 -8.52 -7.06
C SER A 268 -9.62 -9.33 -6.89
N GLY A 269 -10.33 -9.58 -7.98
CA GLY A 269 -11.51 -10.46 -8.04
C GLY A 269 -11.22 -11.97 -7.93
N SER A 270 -10.17 -12.40 -7.21
CA SER A 270 -9.87 -13.82 -7.00
C SER A 270 -10.53 -14.34 -5.71
N SER A 271 -11.22 -15.47 -5.83
CA SER A 271 -11.90 -16.27 -4.79
C SER A 271 -11.49 -15.97 -3.34
N GLY A 272 -12.40 -15.33 -2.62
CA GLY A 272 -12.12 -14.50 -1.46
C GLY A 272 -12.43 -15.09 -0.08
N GLU A 273 -12.29 -16.40 0.13
CA GLU A 273 -12.56 -17.02 1.44
C GLU A 273 -11.29 -17.21 2.28
N SER A 274 -10.34 -18.04 1.85
CA SER A 274 -9.09 -18.29 2.62
C SER A 274 -8.27 -17.04 2.90
N HIS A 275 -8.28 -16.05 2.00
CA HIS A 275 -7.55 -14.81 2.17
C HIS A 275 -8.14 -13.92 3.28
N GLU A 276 -9.43 -14.03 3.60
CA GLU A 276 -10.03 -13.26 4.69
C GLU A 276 -9.56 -13.71 6.07
N ILE A 277 -9.33 -15.02 6.22
CA ILE A 277 -8.79 -15.59 7.46
C ILE A 277 -7.37 -15.06 7.68
N LEU A 278 -6.54 -15.06 6.64
CA LEU A 278 -5.18 -14.52 6.70
C LEU A 278 -5.17 -13.00 6.92
N ASP A 279 -6.05 -12.26 6.24
CA ASP A 279 -6.25 -10.82 6.45
C ASP A 279 -6.63 -10.54 7.92
N ALA A 280 -7.46 -11.39 8.54
CA ALA A 280 -7.84 -11.28 9.95
C ALA A 280 -6.67 -11.56 10.90
N GLU A 281 -5.83 -12.56 10.62
CA GLU A 281 -4.68 -12.91 11.46
C GLU A 281 -3.63 -11.79 11.54
N ILE A 282 -3.24 -11.25 10.38
CA ILE A 282 -2.28 -10.13 10.35
C ILE A 282 -2.90 -8.84 10.92
N SER A 283 -4.20 -8.63 10.72
CA SER A 283 -4.93 -7.48 11.27
C SER A 283 -5.05 -7.57 12.79
N ALA A 284 -5.25 -8.76 13.34
CA ALA A 284 -5.37 -8.96 14.78
C ALA A 284 -4.10 -8.51 15.51
N CYS A 285 -2.92 -8.72 14.93
CA CYS A 285 -1.67 -8.25 15.48
C CYS A 285 -1.63 -6.72 15.62
N VAL A 286 -2.01 -5.99 14.56
CA VAL A 286 -2.07 -4.52 14.58
C VAL A 286 -3.14 -4.02 15.55
N LEU A 287 -4.30 -4.68 15.63
CA LEU A 287 -5.36 -4.33 16.58
C LEU A 287 -4.94 -4.54 18.04
N GLN A 288 -4.18 -5.60 18.35
CA GLN A 288 -3.57 -5.78 19.67
C GLN A 288 -2.56 -4.67 19.98
N LEU A 289 -1.76 -4.28 18.99
CA LEU A 289 -0.77 -3.22 19.12
C LEU A 289 -1.39 -1.88 19.53
N ILE A 290 -2.60 -1.55 19.07
CA ILE A 290 -3.32 -0.34 19.47
C ILE A 290 -3.43 -0.28 21.01
N ASN A 291 -3.92 -1.37 21.62
CA ASN A 291 -4.10 -1.44 23.07
C ASN A 291 -2.76 -1.33 23.82
N ILE A 292 -1.72 -1.99 23.32
CA ILE A 292 -0.39 -1.98 23.95
C ILE A 292 0.22 -0.57 23.85
N SER A 293 0.11 0.07 22.68
CA SER A 293 0.70 1.39 22.40
C SER A 293 0.15 2.50 23.30
N ASP A 294 -1.10 2.37 23.77
CA ASP A 294 -1.75 3.37 24.62
C ASP A 294 -1.73 2.99 26.11
N SER A 295 -1.06 1.88 26.47
CA SER A 295 -1.00 1.33 27.83
C SER A 295 0.35 1.58 28.52
N GLY A 296 0.36 1.44 29.85
CA GLY A 296 1.59 1.38 30.65
C GLY A 296 2.53 2.56 30.43
N PHE A 297 3.83 2.29 30.29
CA PHE A 297 4.86 3.30 30.05
C PHE A 297 4.67 4.08 28.73
N HIS A 298 4.13 3.44 27.69
CA HIS A 298 3.94 4.04 26.36
C HIS A 298 2.95 5.21 26.37
N SER A 299 1.98 5.20 27.29
CA SER A 299 1.03 6.30 27.51
C SER A 299 1.67 7.63 27.93
N LYS A 300 2.97 7.64 28.28
CA LYS A 300 3.71 8.86 28.63
C LYS A 300 4.52 9.41 27.46
N ARG A 301 4.59 8.69 26.34
CA ARG A 301 5.52 8.95 25.22
C ARG A 301 4.88 9.57 23.98
N TYR A 302 3.69 10.17 24.11
CA TYR A 302 3.02 10.87 23.00
C TYR A 302 3.83 12.01 22.38
N GLY A 303 4.85 12.52 23.09
CA GLY A 303 5.80 13.51 22.57
C GLY A 303 6.85 12.95 21.61
N ASP A 304 7.07 11.64 21.60
CA ASP A 304 8.19 11.02 20.89
C ASP A 304 7.85 10.78 19.41
N VAL A 305 8.79 11.12 18.52
CA VAL A 305 8.61 11.01 17.08
C VAL A 305 8.40 9.57 16.63
N SER A 306 9.12 8.61 17.21
CA SER A 306 8.99 7.18 16.89
C SER A 306 7.58 6.65 17.20
N LYS A 307 6.99 7.07 18.32
CA LYS A 307 5.61 6.73 18.68
C LYS A 307 4.60 7.41 17.75
N GLN A 308 4.83 8.69 17.40
CA GLN A 308 3.99 9.41 16.44
C GLN A 308 3.97 8.72 15.06
N ARG A 309 5.12 8.23 14.57
CA ARG A 309 5.20 7.44 13.33
C ARG A 309 4.39 6.15 13.43
N LEU A 310 4.50 5.43 14.54
CA LEU A 310 3.70 4.22 14.78
C LEU A 310 2.20 4.53 14.75
N ASP A 311 1.78 5.63 15.38
CA ASP A 311 0.39 6.07 15.39
C ASP A 311 -0.13 6.49 14.01
N ARG A 312 0.70 7.14 13.19
CA ARG A 312 0.37 7.41 11.77
C ARG A 312 0.19 6.12 10.97
N ALA A 313 1.02 5.10 11.22
CA ALA A 313 0.89 3.80 10.59
C ALA A 313 -0.41 3.10 10.99
N ILE A 314 -0.74 3.09 12.29
CA ILE A 314 -2.00 2.54 12.82
C ILE A 314 -3.20 3.21 12.16
N LEU A 315 -3.21 4.53 12.05
CA LEU A 315 -4.32 5.24 11.40
C LEU A 315 -4.47 4.86 9.92
N THR A 316 -3.34 4.72 9.20
CA THR A 316 -3.34 4.27 7.79
C THR A 316 -3.89 2.84 7.67
N PHE A 317 -3.53 1.95 8.58
CA PHE A 317 -4.10 0.61 8.67
C PHE A 317 -5.61 0.63 8.92
N LEU A 318 -6.08 1.39 9.91
CA LEU A 318 -7.50 1.48 10.24
C LEU A 318 -8.32 2.05 9.08
N GLN A 319 -7.75 3.01 8.33
CA GLN A 319 -8.35 3.55 7.11
C GLN A 319 -8.60 2.45 6.06
N HIS A 320 -7.58 1.64 5.77
CA HIS A 320 -7.69 0.58 4.77
C HIS A 320 -8.56 -0.58 5.25
N LEU A 321 -8.43 -1.00 6.51
CA LEU A 321 -9.27 -2.04 7.12
C LEU A 321 -10.76 -1.66 7.02
N ARG A 322 -11.10 -0.42 7.37
CA ARG A 322 -12.48 0.07 7.27
C ARG A 322 -13.00 0.04 5.83
N ARG A 323 -12.21 0.55 4.88
CA ARG A 323 -12.59 0.58 3.45
C ARG A 323 -12.83 -0.82 2.89
N CYS A 324 -12.16 -1.83 3.43
CA CYS A 324 -12.28 -3.21 2.97
C CYS A 324 -13.39 -4.02 3.68
N TYR A 325 -13.68 -3.75 4.96
CA TYR A 325 -14.48 -4.66 5.80
C TYR A 325 -15.69 -4.03 6.52
N ILE A 326 -15.85 -2.70 6.52
CA ILE A 326 -16.92 -1.99 7.27
C ILE A 326 -17.90 -1.23 6.35
N GLY A 327 -17.61 -1.07 5.05
CA GLY A 327 -18.47 -0.34 4.10
C GLY A 327 -19.75 -1.08 3.66
N ASP A 328 -20.65 -0.38 2.96
CA ASP A 328 -22.01 -0.82 2.58
C ASP A 328 -22.08 -2.18 1.85
N GLN A 329 -21.04 -2.58 1.12
CA GLN A 329 -20.93 -3.89 0.45
C GLN A 329 -20.19 -4.97 1.26
N ALA A 330 -19.43 -4.56 2.28
CA ALA A 330 -18.52 -5.43 3.05
C ALA A 330 -19.19 -6.13 4.24
N VAL A 331 -20.22 -5.50 4.82
CA VAL A 331 -20.97 -6.01 5.99
C VAL A 331 -21.66 -7.35 5.70
N PHE A 332 -22.08 -7.59 4.45
CA PHE A 332 -22.75 -8.84 4.05
C PHE A 332 -21.80 -9.95 3.56
N SER A 333 -20.54 -9.63 3.27
CA SER A 333 -19.59 -10.53 2.59
C SER A 333 -18.45 -11.04 3.49
N SER A 334 -18.09 -10.33 4.56
CA SER A 334 -16.85 -10.60 5.31
C SER A 334 -17.02 -11.52 6.54
N LYS A 335 -17.81 -12.59 6.42
CA LYS A 335 -18.16 -13.45 7.57
C LYS A 335 -16.93 -14.14 8.18
N GLN A 336 -16.00 -14.61 7.36
CA GLN A 336 -14.84 -15.37 7.83
C GLN A 336 -13.83 -14.50 8.57
N LEU A 337 -13.64 -13.25 8.13
CA LEU A 337 -12.81 -12.29 8.85
C LEU A 337 -13.33 -12.07 10.29
N TYR A 338 -14.63 -11.78 10.46
CA TYR A 338 -15.19 -11.53 11.79
C TYR A 338 -15.21 -12.80 12.66
N THR A 339 -15.42 -13.99 12.09
CA THR A 339 -15.26 -15.24 12.84
C THR A 339 -13.84 -15.36 13.40
N ARG A 340 -12.82 -15.14 12.56
CA ARG A 340 -11.42 -15.26 12.99
C ARG A 340 -11.01 -14.15 13.98
N LEU A 341 -11.45 -12.92 13.76
CA LEU A 341 -11.23 -11.81 14.71
C LEU A 341 -11.96 -12.02 16.04
N SER A 342 -13.12 -12.68 16.03
CA SER A 342 -13.83 -13.08 17.26
C SER A 342 -13.01 -14.07 18.08
N GLU A 343 -12.43 -15.08 17.43
CA GLU A 343 -11.55 -16.06 18.11
C GLU A 343 -10.29 -15.41 18.68
N LEU A 344 -9.69 -14.46 17.96
CA LEU A 344 -8.41 -13.86 18.37
C LEU A 344 -8.56 -12.70 19.36
N LEU A 345 -9.60 -11.87 19.21
CA LEU A 345 -9.75 -10.60 19.94
C LEU A 345 -11.15 -10.38 20.53
N GLY A 346 -12.10 -11.29 20.30
CA GLY A 346 -13.51 -11.09 20.68
C GLY A 346 -14.28 -10.10 19.80
N LEU A 347 -13.70 -9.66 18.68
CA LEU A 347 -14.33 -8.72 17.74
C LEU A 347 -15.22 -9.49 16.75
N HIS A 348 -16.48 -9.70 17.14
CA HIS A 348 -17.44 -10.50 16.38
C HIS A 348 -18.21 -9.74 15.30
N ASP A 349 -18.16 -8.41 15.29
CA ASP A 349 -18.87 -7.61 14.31
C ASP A 349 -18.16 -6.30 13.94
N HIS A 350 -18.72 -5.63 12.93
CA HIS A 350 -18.25 -4.36 12.42
C HIS A 350 -18.42 -3.20 13.44
N LEU A 351 -19.39 -3.29 14.37
CA LEU A 351 -19.64 -2.27 15.37
C LEU A 351 -18.53 -2.24 16.42
N LEU A 352 -18.08 -3.41 16.88
CA LEU A 352 -16.94 -3.52 17.78
C LEU A 352 -15.65 -3.02 17.13
N LEU A 353 -15.43 -3.36 15.86
CA LEU A 353 -14.28 -2.86 15.13
C LEU A 353 -14.33 -1.32 14.95
N LEU A 354 -15.52 -0.78 14.70
CA LEU A 354 -15.74 0.66 14.64
C LEU A 354 -15.47 1.33 15.99
N ASN A 355 -15.86 0.71 17.11
CA ASN A 355 -15.54 1.20 18.45
C ASN A 355 -14.03 1.26 18.69
N VAL A 356 -13.25 0.28 18.19
CA VAL A 356 -11.78 0.32 18.26
C VAL A 356 -11.24 1.50 17.46
N ILE A 357 -11.71 1.71 16.24
CA ILE A 357 -11.30 2.84 15.38
C ILE A 357 -11.59 4.17 16.09
N VAL A 358 -12.81 4.33 16.61
CA VAL A 358 -13.23 5.58 17.24
C VAL A 358 -12.53 5.79 18.58
N GLY A 359 -12.34 4.74 19.37
CA GLY A 359 -11.55 4.80 20.61
C GLY A 359 -10.14 5.29 20.34
N LYS A 360 -9.50 4.78 19.27
CA LYS A 360 -8.17 5.24 18.86
C LYS A 360 -8.16 6.70 18.42
N MET A 361 -9.16 7.14 17.65
CA MET A 361 -9.29 8.56 17.30
C MET A 361 -9.40 9.45 18.54
N ALA A 362 -10.23 9.06 19.50
CA ALA A 362 -10.42 9.81 20.74
C ALA A 362 -9.12 9.90 21.55
N THR A 363 -8.39 8.80 21.71
CA THR A 363 -7.07 8.80 22.35
C THR A 363 -6.09 9.72 21.62
N ASN A 364 -6.06 9.66 20.29
CA ASN A 364 -5.13 10.47 19.50
C ASN A 364 -5.44 11.97 19.61
N LEU A 365 -6.72 12.35 19.49
CA LEU A 365 -7.16 13.75 19.67
C LEU A 365 -6.90 14.26 21.10
N LYS A 366 -6.99 13.39 22.10
CA LYS A 366 -6.75 13.74 23.51
C LYS A 366 -5.28 14.01 23.80
N TYR A 367 -4.36 13.19 23.27
CA TYR A 367 -2.95 13.20 23.68
C TYR A 367 -1.97 13.78 22.64
N TYR A 368 -2.21 13.64 21.33
CA TYR A 368 -1.33 14.16 20.26
C TYR A 368 -1.57 15.62 19.89
N THR A 369 -2.00 16.42 20.85
CA THR A 369 -2.44 17.81 20.71
C THR A 369 -1.43 18.75 20.05
N LYS A 370 -0.14 18.38 20.07
CA LYS A 370 0.96 19.14 19.48
C LYS A 370 1.46 18.57 18.14
N CYS A 371 1.07 17.35 17.78
CA CYS A 371 1.52 16.68 16.55
C CYS A 371 0.49 16.89 15.43
N LYS A 372 0.76 17.86 14.54
CA LYS A 372 -0.15 18.21 13.45
C LYS A 372 -0.46 17.01 12.54
N GLU A 373 0.53 16.19 12.23
CA GLU A 373 0.38 15.08 11.28
C GLU A 373 -0.59 14.00 11.78
N VAL A 374 -0.47 13.60 13.06
CA VAL A 374 -1.38 12.61 13.68
C VAL A 374 -2.79 13.18 13.76
N ILE A 375 -2.94 14.45 14.12
CA ILE A 375 -4.26 15.10 14.21
C ILE A 375 -4.90 15.21 12.81
N ASP A 376 -4.17 15.70 11.81
CA ASP A 376 -4.68 15.83 10.44
C ASP A 376 -5.11 14.46 9.88
N HIS A 377 -4.32 13.41 10.10
CA HIS A 377 -4.67 12.06 9.66
C HIS A 377 -5.88 11.49 10.43
N THR A 378 -5.96 11.73 11.74
CA THR A 378 -7.10 11.32 12.58
C THR A 378 -8.39 12.00 12.12
N LEU A 379 -8.34 13.30 11.83
CA LEU A 379 -9.48 14.06 11.32
C LEU A 379 -9.89 13.62 9.92
N ASN A 380 -8.93 13.30 9.04
CA ASN A 380 -9.23 12.75 7.72
C ASN A 380 -9.97 11.41 7.84
N LEU A 381 -9.50 10.51 8.70
CA LEU A 381 -10.19 9.24 8.93
C LEU A 381 -11.61 9.45 9.50
N PHE A 382 -11.77 10.39 10.44
CA PHE A 382 -13.10 10.77 10.95
C PHE A 382 -14.02 11.28 9.84
N LEU A 383 -13.52 12.18 8.99
CA LEU A 383 -14.29 12.70 7.85
C LEU A 383 -14.68 11.60 6.86
N GLU A 384 -13.77 10.69 6.53
CA GLU A 384 -14.10 9.56 5.68
C GLU A 384 -15.16 8.66 6.31
N MET A 385 -15.21 8.56 7.66
CA MET A 385 -16.28 7.81 8.32
C MET A 385 -17.60 8.56 8.12
N THR A 386 -17.60 9.89 8.24
CA THR A 386 -18.79 10.77 8.07
C THR A 386 -19.40 10.74 6.69
N SER A 387 -18.66 10.34 5.67
CA SER A 387 -19.15 10.30 4.30
C SER A 387 -19.81 8.97 3.89
N GLY A 388 -19.72 7.90 4.68
CA GLY A 388 -20.38 6.61 4.38
C GLY A 388 -21.81 6.52 4.94
N LEU A 389 -22.66 5.58 4.49
CA LEU A 389 -24.05 5.42 4.97
C LEU A 389 -24.17 4.63 6.29
N VAL A 390 -23.06 4.28 6.96
CA VAL A 390 -23.05 3.40 8.16
C VAL A 390 -23.56 4.10 9.44
N TRP A 391 -23.99 5.37 9.36
CA TRP A 391 -24.40 6.21 10.51
C TRP A 391 -25.75 5.85 11.12
N PHE A 392 -26.55 5.01 10.45
CA PHE A 392 -27.93 4.76 10.86
C PHE A 392 -28.07 3.87 12.12
N HIS A 393 -26.99 3.40 12.74
CA HIS A 393 -27.06 2.50 13.90
C HIS A 393 -26.81 3.22 15.24
N LEU A 394 -27.75 3.01 16.16
CA LEU A 394 -28.08 3.87 17.32
C LEU A 394 -27.00 4.06 18.40
N ASN A 395 -25.93 3.25 18.47
CA ASN A 395 -24.86 3.43 19.46
C ASN A 395 -23.72 4.36 19.00
N PHE A 396 -23.73 4.76 17.73
CA PHE A 396 -22.67 5.61 17.18
C PHE A 396 -22.83 7.08 17.62
N LEU A 397 -24.06 7.52 17.88
CA LEU A 397 -24.42 8.90 18.27
C LEU A 397 -23.79 9.34 19.60
N GLU A 398 -23.65 8.47 20.60
CA GLU A 398 -23.04 8.83 21.88
C GLU A 398 -21.54 9.09 21.73
N VAL A 399 -20.85 8.29 20.91
CA VAL A 399 -19.41 8.43 20.69
C VAL A 399 -19.11 9.61 19.77
N ILE A 400 -19.96 9.89 18.79
CA ILE A 400 -19.91 11.14 18.01
C ILE A 400 -20.19 12.34 18.91
N SER A 401 -21.19 12.26 19.79
CA SER A 401 -21.47 13.32 20.76
C SER A 401 -20.26 13.57 21.66
N PHE A 402 -19.56 12.52 22.09
CA PHE A 402 -18.30 12.63 22.82
C PHE A 402 -17.19 13.26 21.96
N ILE A 403 -17.01 12.87 20.70
CA ILE A 403 -15.99 13.47 19.82
C ILE A 403 -16.32 14.94 19.54
N ILE A 404 -17.57 15.26 19.23
CA ILE A 404 -18.04 16.63 19.04
C ILE A 404 -17.87 17.42 20.34
N TYR A 405 -18.18 16.84 21.50
CA TYR A 405 -17.94 17.44 22.81
C TYR A 405 -16.45 17.71 23.04
N VAL A 406 -15.58 16.75 22.76
CA VAL A 406 -14.12 16.92 22.87
C VAL A 406 -13.63 18.01 21.92
N ILE A 407 -14.07 18.01 20.66
CA ILE A 407 -13.72 19.01 19.65
C ILE A 407 -14.24 20.40 20.05
N THR A 408 -15.48 20.51 20.51
CA THR A 408 -16.10 21.78 20.93
C THR A 408 -15.48 22.31 22.22
N PHE A 409 -15.18 21.45 23.19
CA PHE A 409 -14.43 21.81 24.38
C PHE A 409 -13.00 22.24 24.05
N TRP A 410 -12.35 21.58 23.08
CA TRP A 410 -11.05 21.99 22.54
C TRP A 410 -11.11 23.36 21.84
N LEU A 411 -12.13 23.58 21.01
CA LEU A 411 -12.38 24.88 20.38
C LEU A 411 -12.63 25.96 21.43
N LEU A 412 -13.39 25.66 22.49
CA LEU A 412 -13.62 26.58 23.61
C LEU A 412 -12.32 26.90 24.36
N TYR A 413 -11.50 25.88 24.65
CA TYR A 413 -10.22 26.02 25.34
C TYR A 413 -9.21 26.85 24.53
N ILE A 414 -9.17 26.64 23.21
CA ILE A 414 -8.35 27.42 22.28
C ILE A 414 -8.87 28.86 22.15
N LEU A 415 -10.19 29.07 22.10
CA LEU A 415 -10.80 30.40 22.07
C LEU A 415 -10.57 31.18 23.37
N LEU A 416 -10.40 30.49 24.50
CA LEU A 416 -10.22 31.08 25.83
C LEU A 416 -8.76 31.38 26.21
N GLY A 417 -7.74 30.95 25.45
CA GLY A 417 -6.38 31.43 25.73
C GLY A 417 -5.22 30.74 25.02
N LYS A 418 -4.54 31.53 24.17
CA LYS A 418 -3.18 31.35 23.60
C LYS A 418 -3.06 30.46 22.34
N GLY A 419 -3.28 31.06 21.17
CA GLY A 419 -2.77 30.50 19.90
C GLY A 419 -3.45 31.00 18.62
N LEU A 420 -3.22 32.26 18.22
CA LEU A 420 -3.87 32.88 17.05
C LEU A 420 -3.54 32.26 15.68
N TRP A 421 -2.52 31.40 15.57
CA TRP A 421 -2.09 30.85 14.28
C TRP A 421 -2.87 29.61 13.84
N PHE A 422 -3.35 28.79 14.79
CA PHE A 422 -4.14 27.58 14.50
C PHE A 422 -5.62 27.90 14.17
N CYS A 423 -6.13 29.03 14.68
CA CYS A 423 -7.51 29.48 14.52
C CYS A 423 -7.91 29.81 13.08
N ARG A 424 -7.00 30.13 12.16
CA ARG A 424 -7.38 30.48 10.77
C ARG A 424 -7.50 29.26 9.84
N TYR A 425 -6.73 28.20 10.08
CA TYR A 425 -6.72 27.02 9.22
C TYR A 425 -7.82 26.00 9.60
N MET A 426 -8.07 25.82 10.90
CA MET A 426 -9.09 24.90 11.40
C MET A 426 -10.50 25.48 11.40
N SER A 427 -10.68 26.78 11.68
CA SER A 427 -12.03 27.36 11.78
C SER A 427 -12.78 27.27 10.47
N ALA A 428 -12.21 27.69 9.34
CA ALA A 428 -12.93 27.66 8.06
C ALA A 428 -13.30 26.24 7.60
N LYS A 429 -12.36 25.28 7.69
CA LYS A 429 -12.57 23.90 7.20
C LYS A 429 -13.43 23.06 8.13
N LEU A 430 -13.37 23.29 9.45
CA LEU A 430 -14.15 22.55 10.45
C LEU A 430 -15.54 23.18 10.66
N LEU A 431 -15.73 24.50 10.60
CA LEU A 431 -17.05 25.14 10.69
C LEU A 431 -17.94 24.82 9.48
N LEU A 432 -17.41 24.94 8.26
CA LEU A 432 -18.15 24.55 7.04
C LEU A 432 -18.59 23.07 7.09
N LYS A 433 -17.79 22.21 7.73
CA LYS A 433 -18.04 20.77 7.82
C LYS A 433 -18.92 20.39 9.02
N LEU A 434 -18.82 21.09 10.14
CA LEU A 434 -19.75 20.97 11.27
C LEU A 434 -21.15 21.43 10.88
N ASP A 435 -21.28 22.48 10.05
CA ASP A 435 -22.57 22.86 9.48
C ASP A 435 -23.15 21.78 8.56
N THR A 436 -22.30 21.06 7.81
CA THR A 436 -22.71 19.91 7.00
C THR A 436 -23.23 18.76 7.88
N VAL A 437 -22.50 18.41 8.95
CA VAL A 437 -22.92 17.38 9.92
C VAL A 437 -24.19 17.80 10.66
N LYS A 438 -24.31 19.08 11.04
CA LYS A 438 -25.50 19.63 11.68
C LYS A 438 -26.71 19.60 10.74
N HIS A 439 -26.51 19.88 9.44
CA HIS A 439 -27.54 19.74 8.41
C HIS A 439 -27.99 18.28 8.22
N ILE A 440 -27.05 17.33 8.25
CA ILE A 440 -27.35 15.89 8.16
C ILE A 440 -28.17 15.43 9.37
N ILE A 441 -27.77 15.82 10.58
CA ILE A 441 -28.50 15.51 11.83
C ILE A 441 -29.89 16.17 11.85
N LEU A 442 -30.02 17.41 11.36
CA LEU A 442 -31.30 18.11 11.27
C LEU A 442 -32.23 17.46 10.23
N ASN A 443 -31.71 17.04 9.07
CA ASN A 443 -32.48 16.29 8.07
C ASN A 443 -32.90 14.91 8.59
N GLN A 444 -32.07 14.25 9.41
CA GLN A 444 -32.37 12.97 10.04
C GLN A 444 -33.55 13.08 11.02
N ASN A 445 -33.54 14.09 11.89
CA ASN A 445 -34.68 14.36 12.79
C ASN A 445 -35.98 14.67 12.02
N PHE A 446 -35.88 15.30 10.86
CA PHE A 446 -37.03 15.58 10.00
C PHE A 446 -37.58 14.32 9.32
N HIS A 447 -36.70 13.45 8.81
CA HIS A 447 -37.08 12.18 8.20
C HIS A 447 -37.69 11.19 9.21
N ASP A 448 -37.10 11.05 10.38
CA ASP A 448 -37.64 10.19 11.47
C ASP A 448 -38.99 10.70 11.97
N HIS A 449 -39.22 12.02 11.97
CA HIS A 449 -40.50 12.62 12.33
C HIS A 449 -41.58 12.33 11.27
N LEU A 450 -41.23 12.43 9.99
CA LEU A 450 -42.13 12.09 8.88
C LEU A 450 -42.47 10.59 8.85
N GLU A 451 -41.49 9.72 9.12
CA GLU A 451 -41.70 8.28 9.11
C GLU A 451 -42.60 7.84 10.27
N LYS A 452 -42.40 8.41 11.48
CA LYS A 452 -43.29 8.22 12.64
C LYS A 452 -44.71 8.76 12.39
N GLN A 453 -44.86 9.88 11.69
CA GLN A 453 -46.19 10.38 11.32
C GLN A 453 -46.88 9.46 10.29
N ASN A 454 -46.14 8.91 9.33
CA ASN A 454 -46.67 7.98 8.35
C ASN A 454 -47.04 6.62 8.96
N THR A 455 -46.28 6.11 9.94
CA THR A 455 -46.65 4.90 10.68
C THR A 455 -47.90 5.11 11.52
N ARG A 456 -48.03 6.26 12.20
CA ARG A 456 -49.25 6.62 12.96
C ARG A 456 -50.48 6.75 12.06
N ARG A 457 -50.33 7.34 10.86
CA ARG A 457 -51.43 7.42 9.87
C ARG A 457 -51.85 6.05 9.36
N LYS A 458 -50.91 5.14 9.09
CA LYS A 458 -51.21 3.75 8.68
C LYS A 458 -51.86 2.93 9.79
N GLN A 459 -51.47 3.13 11.06
CA GLN A 459 -52.10 2.48 12.21
C GLN A 459 -53.51 3.03 12.47
N SER A 460 -53.73 4.33 12.27
CA SER A 460 -55.07 4.94 12.36
C SER A 460 -56.01 4.44 11.26
N SER A 461 -55.52 4.30 10.02
CA SER A 461 -56.36 3.81 8.91
C SER A 461 -56.68 2.32 8.99
N MET A 462 -55.86 1.51 9.69
CA MET A 462 -56.15 0.09 9.97
C MET A 462 -57.08 -0.11 11.18
N ALA A 463 -57.30 0.92 12.00
CA ALA A 463 -58.22 0.85 13.13
C ALA A 463 -59.65 1.35 12.77
N GLU A 464 -59.80 2.04 11.64
CA GLU A 464 -61.09 2.55 11.12
C GLU A 464 -61.68 1.67 9.99
N ALA A 465 -60.98 0.60 9.57
CA ALA A 465 -61.43 -0.43 8.64
C ALA A 465 -61.63 -1.74 9.39
#